data_AF-A0A947KUU2-F1
#
_entry.id   AF-A0A947KUU2-F1
#
_cell.length_a   1.000
_cell.length_b   1.000
_cell.length_c   1.000
_cell.angle_alpha   90.00
_cell.angle_beta   90.00
_cell.angle_gamma   90.00
#
_symmetry.space_group_name_H-M   'P 1'
#
loop_
_entity.id
_entity.type
_entity.pdbx_description
1 polymer ?
#
loop_
_entity_poly.entity_id
_entity_poly.type
_entity_poly.pdbx_seq_one_letter_code
_entity_poly.pdbx_strand_id
1 'polypeptide(L)'
;AIRNGSFYSSQGPEIKAIVIRGREIKITCSPVMRINFITNRAGGCSISAATPRLKEAAWTVPKGNTYARIELVNVFGKVAWSNPIFF
;
A
#
# COMPACT_ATOMS: atom_id res chain seq x y z
N ALA A 1 -21.35 -13.25 2.59
CA ALA A 1 -20.30 -12.22 2.75
C ALA A 1 -19.01 -12.86 3.24
N ILE A 2 -18.14 -13.32 2.32
CA ILE A 2 -16.73 -13.64 2.56
C ILE A 2 -16.03 -13.40 1.22
N ARG A 3 -15.19 -12.36 1.11
CA ARG A 3 -14.34 -12.13 -0.07
C ARG A 3 -13.03 -11.44 0.28
N ASN A 4 -12.51 -11.65 1.50
CA ASN A 4 -11.21 -11.13 1.90
C ASN A 4 -10.14 -12.22 1.74
N GLY A 5 -9.76 -12.46 0.49
CA GLY A 5 -8.53 -13.18 0.15
C GLY A 5 -7.33 -12.31 0.52
N SER A 6 -6.97 -12.28 1.79
CA SER A 6 -5.79 -11.57 2.29
C SER A 6 -4.81 -12.59 2.83
N PHE A 7 -4.05 -13.19 1.93
CA PHE A 7 -2.90 -14.02 2.27
C PHE A 7 -1.77 -13.06 2.69
N TYR A 8 -1.50 -12.92 3.99
CA TYR A 8 -0.39 -12.12 4.50
C TYR A 8 0.63 -13.01 5.22
N SER A 9 1.86 -12.96 4.72
CA SER A 9 3.03 -13.57 5.35
C SER A 9 3.22 -12.96 6.74
N SER A 10 3.22 -13.81 7.78
CA SER A 10 3.21 -13.46 9.20
C SER A 10 4.49 -12.77 9.70
N GLN A 11 5.44 -12.47 8.82
CA GLN A 11 6.73 -11.90 9.19
C GLN A 11 6.95 -10.46 8.71
N GLY A 12 6.10 -9.92 7.83
CA GLY A 12 6.22 -8.57 7.28
C GLY A 12 5.39 -7.51 8.03
N PRO A 13 5.42 -6.25 7.56
CA PRO A 13 4.47 -5.25 8.02
C PRO A 13 3.02 -5.68 7.75
N GLU A 14 2.13 -5.37 8.68
CA GLU A 14 0.72 -5.75 8.61
C GLU A 14 -0.10 -4.71 7.86
N ILE A 15 -0.89 -5.14 6.87
CA ILE A 15 -1.93 -4.31 6.25
C ILE A 15 -3.22 -4.46 7.05
N LYS A 16 -3.65 -3.37 7.69
CA LYS A 16 -4.86 -3.34 8.54
C LYS A 16 -6.11 -3.04 7.73
N ALA A 17 -6.03 -2.07 6.83
CA ALA A 17 -7.16 -1.68 5.97
C ALA A 17 -6.68 -1.00 4.70
N ILE A 18 -7.33 -1.31 3.58
CA ILE A 18 -7.23 -0.55 2.33
C ILE A 18 -8.64 -0.06 2.00
N VAL A 19 -8.79 1.26 1.85
CA VAL A 19 -10.04 1.90 1.47
C VAL A 19 -9.83 2.56 0.12
N ILE A 20 -10.72 2.28 -0.83
CA ILE A 20 -10.67 2.81 -2.19
C ILE A 20 -11.93 3.65 -2.43
N ARG A 21 -11.75 4.90 -2.85
CA ARG A 21 -12.85 5.82 -3.21
C ARG A 21 -12.56 6.44 -4.57
N GLY A 22 -13.23 5.94 -5.61
CA GLY A 22 -12.91 6.33 -6.99
C GLY A 22 -11.46 5.97 -7.32
N ARG A 23 -10.59 6.98 -7.43
CA ARG A 23 -9.14 6.81 -7.68
C ARG A 23 -8.26 7.11 -6.47
N GLU A 24 -8.85 7.42 -5.31
CA GLU A 24 -8.11 7.61 -4.06
C GLU A 24 -7.95 6.27 -3.34
N ILE A 25 -6.72 5.94 -2.98
CA ILE A 25 -6.35 4.79 -2.17
C ILE A 25 -5.88 5.30 -0.81
N LYS A 26 -6.51 4.84 0.25
CA LYS A 26 -6.05 5.03 1.63
C LYS A 26 -5.64 3.69 2.23
N ILE A 27 -4.45 3.63 2.82
CA ILE A 27 -3.90 2.45 3.50
C ILE A 27 -3.70 2.77 4.97
N THR A 28 -4.00 1.80 5.84
CA THR A 28 -3.62 1.79 7.26
C THR A 28 -2.86 0.49 7.55
N CYS A 29 -1.74 0.59 8.28
CA CYS A 29 -0.82 -0.52 8.48
C CYS A 29 -0.10 -0.46 9.85
N SER A 30 0.65 -1.51 10.19
CA SER A 30 1.67 -1.45 11.24
C SER A 30 2.76 -0.41 10.90
N PRO A 31 3.54 0.09 11.87
CA PRO A 31 4.63 1.04 11.59
C PRO A 31 5.57 0.57 10.48
N VAL A 32 5.76 1.39 9.47
CA VAL A 32 6.67 1.16 8.34
C VAL A 32 7.60 2.34 8.12
N MET A 33 8.72 2.09 7.47
CA MET A 33 9.65 3.13 7.01
C MET A 33 9.23 3.69 5.67
N ARG A 34 8.60 2.88 4.83
CA ARG A 34 8.21 3.25 3.47
C ARG A 34 6.89 2.63 3.06
N ILE A 35 6.09 3.42 2.35
CA ILE A 35 4.88 3.02 1.65
C ILE A 35 5.05 3.38 0.17
N ASN A 36 5.01 2.39 -0.71
CA ASN A 36 5.09 2.58 -2.15
C ASN A 36 3.76 2.26 -2.81
N PHE A 37 3.29 3.18 -3.64
CA PHE A 37 2.18 2.99 -4.57
C PHE A 37 2.77 2.77 -5.95
N ILE A 38 2.62 1.56 -6.47
CA ILE A 38 3.18 1.10 -7.73
C ILE A 38 2.07 1.03 -8.77
N THR A 39 2.28 1.61 -9.93
CA THR A 39 1.31 1.61 -11.04
C THR A 39 1.88 1.02 -12.32
N ASN A 40 1.02 0.72 -13.28
CA ASN A 40 1.44 0.17 -14.58
C ASN A 40 2.09 1.19 -15.51
N ARG A 41 1.92 2.49 -15.27
CA ARG A 41 2.62 3.57 -16.00
C ARG A 41 3.33 4.49 -15.01
N ALA A 42 3.98 5.53 -15.55
CA ALA A 42 4.55 6.60 -14.76
C ALA A 42 3.51 7.20 -13.78
N GLY A 43 4.02 7.68 -12.65
CA GLY A 43 3.21 8.33 -11.62
C GLY A 43 2.99 7.50 -10.36
N GLY A 44 3.74 6.42 -10.12
CA GLY A 44 3.79 5.83 -8.78
C GLY A 44 4.25 6.83 -7.71
N CYS A 45 4.05 6.51 -6.44
CA CYS A 45 4.41 7.38 -5.32
C CYS A 45 5.14 6.59 -4.25
N SER A 46 6.22 7.15 -3.68
CA SER A 46 6.92 6.59 -2.54
C SER A 46 6.90 7.59 -1.40
N ILE A 47 6.38 7.16 -0.25
CA ILE A 47 6.36 7.95 0.97
C ILE A 47 7.31 7.26 1.95
N SER A 48 8.36 7.97 2.37
CA SER A 48 9.34 7.48 3.33
C SER A 48 9.41 8.42 4.53
N ALA A 49 9.72 7.88 5.70
CA ALA A 49 9.98 8.67 6.91
C ALA A 49 11.35 8.33 7.49
N ALA A 50 12.03 9.34 8.08
CA ALA A 50 13.34 9.16 8.71
C ALA A 50 13.32 8.18 9.90
N THR A 51 12.15 8.00 10.52
CA THR A 51 11.91 6.98 11.53
C THR A 51 10.62 6.23 11.21
N PRO A 52 10.49 4.95 11.62
CA PRO A 52 9.27 4.17 11.43
C PRO A 52 8.10 4.77 12.21
N ARG A 53 7.30 5.60 11.53
CA ARG A 53 6.07 6.17 12.08
C ARG A 53 4.93 6.19 11.08
N LEU A 54 5.20 5.81 9.82
CA LEU A 54 4.15 5.71 8.82
C LEU A 54 3.24 4.55 9.22
N LYS A 55 2.00 4.88 9.56
CA LYS A 55 0.92 3.94 9.85
C LYS A 55 -0.24 4.12 8.89
N GLU A 56 -0.22 5.17 8.10
CA GLU A 56 -1.22 5.48 7.11
C GLU A 56 -0.64 6.30 5.97
N ALA A 57 -1.26 6.17 4.80
CA ALA A 57 -1.02 7.03 3.65
C ALA A 57 -2.28 7.11 2.80
N ALA A 58 -2.45 8.22 2.11
CA ALA A 58 -3.47 8.39 1.09
C ALA A 58 -2.79 8.84 -0.21
N TRP A 59 -3.25 8.30 -1.33
CA TRP A 59 -2.70 8.63 -2.63
C TRP A 59 -3.78 8.52 -3.71
N THR A 60 -3.82 9.52 -4.60
CA THR A 60 -4.74 9.53 -5.74
C THR A 60 -4.03 9.03 -6.98
N VAL A 61 -4.55 7.94 -7.55
CA VAL A 61 -3.99 7.33 -8.76
C VAL A 61 -4.18 8.26 -9.96
N PRO A 62 -3.10 8.71 -10.64
CA PRO A 62 -3.17 9.58 -11.80
C PRO A 62 -4.05 8.96 -12.89
N LYS A 63 -4.84 9.79 -13.58
CA LYS A 63 -5.70 9.35 -14.69
C LYS A 63 -4.86 8.62 -15.75
N GLY A 64 -5.43 7.57 -16.34
CA GLY A 64 -4.76 6.75 -17.36
C GLY A 64 -3.95 5.58 -16.82
N ASN A 65 -3.77 5.45 -15.49
CA ASN A 65 -3.35 4.19 -14.86
C ASN A 65 -4.57 3.30 -14.60
N THR A 66 -4.46 2.00 -14.87
CA THR A 66 -5.55 1.01 -14.66
C THR A 66 -5.22 0.02 -13.55
N TYR A 67 -4.03 0.15 -12.97
CA TYR A 67 -3.48 -0.76 -11.99
C TYR A 67 -2.75 0.02 -10.91
N ALA A 68 -2.97 -0.37 -9.66
CA ALA A 68 -2.13 0.01 -8.54
C ALA A 68 -1.84 -1.19 -7.62
N ARG A 69 -0.73 -1.14 -6.91
CA ARG A 69 -0.40 -2.04 -5.82
C ARG A 69 0.35 -1.28 -4.74
N ILE A 70 0.18 -1.70 -3.49
CA ILE A 70 0.85 -1.10 -2.34
C ILE A 70 1.96 -2.04 -1.88
N GLU A 71 3.15 -1.51 -1.68
CA GLU A 71 4.27 -2.19 -1.03
C GLU A 71 4.61 -1.45 0.27
N LEU A 72 4.66 -2.20 1.36
CA LEU A 72 5.01 -1.73 2.69
C LEU A 72 6.37 -2.27 3.08
N VAL A 73 7.27 -1.41 3.56
CA VAL A 73 8.62 -1.82 4.00
C VAL A 73 8.84 -1.41 5.45
N ASN A 74 9.07 -2.38 6.34
CA ASN A 74 9.33 -2.12 7.76
C ASN A 74 10.80 -1.75 8.03
N VAL A 75 11.13 -1.52 9.32
CA VAL A 75 12.49 -1.14 9.76
C VAL A 75 13.56 -2.18 9.50
N PHE A 76 13.16 -3.44 9.43
CA PHE A 76 14.06 -4.57 9.20
C PHE A 76 14.16 -4.93 7.71
N GLY A 77 13.62 -4.07 6.82
CA GLY A 77 13.57 -4.30 5.38
C GLY A 77 12.59 -5.39 4.96
N LYS A 78 11.75 -5.92 5.85
CA LYS A 78 10.72 -6.90 5.50
C LYS A 78 9.57 -6.20 4.78
N VAL A 79 9.03 -6.89 3.79
CA VAL A 79 8.06 -6.32 2.85
C VAL A 79 6.71 -7.03 2.95
N ALA A 80 5.63 -6.26 2.86
CA ALA A 80 4.29 -6.78 2.62
C ALA A 80 3.66 -6.07 1.43
N TRP A 81 2.84 -6.81 0.68
CA TRP A 81 2.22 -6.31 -0.54
C TRP A 81 0.71 -6.42 -0.45
N SER A 82 0.01 -5.41 -0.95
CA SER A 82 -1.42 -5.54 -1.20
C SER A 82 -1.69 -6.49 -2.36
N ASN A 83 -2.93 -6.96 -2.43
CA ASN A 83 -3.48 -7.46 -3.69
C ASN A 83 -3.46 -6.34 -4.74
N PRO A 84 -3.40 -6.69 -6.04
CA PRO A 84 -3.66 -5.77 -7.13
C PRO A 84 -4.97 -5.00 -6.96
N ILE A 85 -4.93 -3.71 -7.27
CA ILE A 85 -6.09 -2.81 -7.30
C ILE A 85 -6.28 -2.36 -8.74
N PHE A 86 -7.48 -2.55 -9.29
CA PHE A 86 -7.84 -2.18 -10.66
C PHE A 86 -8.88 -1.05 -10.66
N PHE A 87 -8.79 -0.16 -11.65
CA PHE A 87 -9.64 1.03 -11.83
C PHE A 87 -10.24 1.11 -13.22
#